data_AF-A0A2Z2HRQ2-F1
#
_entry.id   AF-A0A2Z2HRQ2-F1
#
_cell.length_a   1.000
_cell.length_b   1.000
_cell.length_c   1.000
_cell.angle_alpha   90.00
_cell.angle_beta   90.00
_cell.angle_gamma   90.00
#
_symmetry.space_group_name_H-M   'P 1'
#
loop_
_entity.id
_entity.type
_entity.pdbx_description
1 polymer ?
#
loop_
_entity_poly.entity_id
_entity_poly.type
_entity_poly.pdbx_seq_one_letter_code
_entity_poly.pdbx_strand_id
1 'polypeptide(L)'
;MVDTAIGFVLGAVIGAIATAAGSYLLYWKRERDATRRLRRAFAEELRSYEYVDDVVAEGGYERITARVERPVIYESAAGDLGLLTEREIGRLVAFYSALSWLEGLEDPEDKKERIESVVEKRQAALETLESADTRDR
;
A
#
# COMPACT_ATOMS: atom_id res chain seq x y z
N MET A 1 -29.03 -40.74 -32.47
CA MET A 1 -29.18 -39.26 -32.39
C MET A 1 -29.32 -38.76 -30.95
N VAL A 2 -30.03 -39.44 -30.06
CA VAL A 2 -30.24 -38.99 -28.66
C VAL A 2 -28.93 -38.92 -27.85
N ASP A 3 -28.04 -39.92 -27.96
CA ASP A 3 -26.74 -39.91 -27.26
C ASP A 3 -25.82 -38.75 -27.68
N THR A 4 -25.83 -38.39 -28.96
CA THR A 4 -25.02 -37.28 -29.49
C THR A 4 -25.50 -35.93 -28.96
N ALA A 5 -26.81 -35.76 -28.79
CA ALA A 5 -27.38 -34.55 -28.21
C ALA A 5 -27.06 -34.41 -26.72
N ILE A 6 -27.10 -35.51 -25.96
CA ILE A 6 -26.73 -35.53 -24.54
C ILE A 6 -25.25 -35.20 -24.36
N GLY A 7 -24.36 -35.77 -25.18
CA GLY A 7 -22.92 -35.46 -25.16
C GLY A 7 -22.60 -33.99 -25.50
N PHE A 8 -23.37 -33.39 -26.41
CA PHE A 8 -23.20 -31.99 -26.79
C PHE A 8 -23.65 -31.03 -25.67
N VAL A 9 -24.79 -31.32 -25.03
CA VAL A 9 -25.30 -30.53 -23.90
C VAL A 9 -24.35 -30.63 -22.70
N LEU A 10 -23.84 -31.83 -22.38
CA LEU A 10 -22.86 -32.00 -21.31
C LEU A 10 -21.55 -31.25 -21.60
N GLY A 11 -21.04 -31.34 -22.84
CA GLY A 11 -19.84 -30.64 -23.27
C GLY A 11 -19.99 -29.11 -23.19
N ALA A 12 -21.15 -28.58 -23.56
CA ALA A 12 -21.45 -27.15 -23.46
C ALA A 12 -21.50 -26.67 -22.00
N VAL A 13 -22.10 -27.46 -21.09
CA VAL A 13 -22.16 -27.15 -19.65
C VAL A 13 -20.75 -27.16 -19.03
N ILE A 14 -19.93 -28.15 -19.32
CA ILE A 14 -18.55 -28.23 -18.82
C ILE A 14 -17.71 -27.07 -19.37
N GLY A 15 -17.84 -26.75 -20.66
CA GLY A 15 -17.17 -25.61 -21.27
C GLY A 15 -17.56 -24.27 -20.65
N ALA A 16 -18.84 -24.09 -20.31
CA ALA A 16 -19.33 -22.90 -19.62
C ALA A 16 -18.77 -22.78 -18.20
N ILE A 17 -18.74 -23.89 -17.44
CA ILE A 17 -18.18 -23.92 -16.08
C ILE A 17 -16.67 -23.63 -16.10
N ALA A 18 -15.92 -24.22 -17.03
CA ALA A 18 -14.50 -23.96 -17.20
C ALA A 18 -14.22 -22.49 -17.54
N THR A 19 -15.05 -21.88 -18.39
CA THR A 19 -14.94 -20.46 -18.77
C THR A 19 -15.28 -19.54 -17.60
N ALA A 20 -16.33 -19.86 -16.83
CA ALA A 20 -16.71 -19.10 -15.64
C ALA A 20 -15.62 -19.19 -14.55
N ALA A 21 -15.11 -20.40 -14.28
CA ALA A 21 -14.02 -20.62 -13.34
C ALA A 21 -12.72 -19.93 -13.78
N GLY A 22 -12.39 -20.02 -15.07
CA GLY A 22 -11.23 -19.32 -15.64
C GLY A 22 -11.34 -17.81 -15.53
N SER A 23 -12.52 -17.25 -15.78
CA SER A 23 -12.77 -15.81 -15.64
C SER A 23 -12.66 -15.35 -14.19
N TYR A 24 -13.20 -16.12 -13.25
CA TYR A 24 -13.09 -15.84 -11.81
C TYR A 24 -11.64 -15.90 -11.32
N LEU A 25 -10.88 -16.92 -11.73
CA LEU A 25 -9.45 -17.05 -11.40
C LEU A 25 -8.62 -15.88 -11.95
N LEU A 26 -8.91 -15.44 -13.18
CA LEU A 26 -8.22 -14.29 -13.78
C LEU A 26 -8.55 -12.98 -13.08
N TYR A 27 -9.81 -12.79 -12.69
CA TYR A 27 -10.24 -11.63 -11.91
C TYR A 27 -9.47 -11.57 -10.57
N TRP A 28 -9.49 -12.68 -9.83
CA TRP A 28 -8.80 -12.78 -8.55
C TRP A 28 -7.28 -12.58 -8.67
N LYS A 29 -6.66 -13.11 -9.74
CA LYS A 29 -5.24 -12.87 -10.01
C LYS A 29 -4.95 -11.39 -10.27
N ARG A 30 -5.78 -10.71 -11.06
CA ARG A 30 -5.61 -9.27 -11.36
C ARG A 30 -5.69 -8.43 -10.10
N GLU A 31 -6.64 -8.74 -9.22
CA GLU A 31 -6.84 -8.04 -7.96
C GLU A 31 -5.60 -8.22 -7.06
N ARG A 32 -5.09 -9.45 -6.93
CA ARG A 32 -3.82 -9.70 -6.21
C ARG A 32 -2.62 -8.97 -6.79
N ASP A 33 -2.46 -8.99 -8.11
CA ASP A 33 -1.34 -8.30 -8.77
C ASP A 33 -1.46 -6.78 -8.64
N ALA A 34 -2.68 -6.23 -8.59
CA ALA A 34 -2.93 -4.82 -8.30
C ALA A 34 -2.57 -4.47 -6.85
N THR A 35 -3.06 -5.22 -5.87
CA THR A 35 -2.72 -5.02 -4.45
C THR A 35 -1.21 -5.09 -4.21
N ARG A 36 -0.50 -6.07 -4.79
CA ARG A 36 0.96 -6.19 -4.64
C ARG A 36 1.71 -4.99 -5.20
N ARG A 37 1.33 -4.53 -6.40
CA ARG A 37 1.95 -3.34 -7.01
C ARG A 37 1.71 -2.10 -6.16
N LEU A 38 0.50 -1.95 -5.62
CA LEU A 38 0.16 -0.83 -4.74
C LEU A 38 0.98 -0.86 -3.44
N ARG A 39 1.07 -2.01 -2.77
CA ARG A 39 1.94 -2.18 -1.58
C ARG A 39 3.38 -1.82 -1.86
N ARG A 40 3.91 -2.26 -3.01
CA ARG A 40 5.29 -1.97 -3.41
C ARG A 40 5.53 -0.48 -3.65
N ALA A 41 4.60 0.18 -4.34
CA ALA A 41 4.67 1.62 -4.57
C ALA A 41 4.67 2.40 -3.25
N PHE A 42 3.78 2.06 -2.31
CA PHE A 42 3.78 2.68 -0.99
C PHE A 42 5.05 2.37 -0.18
N ALA A 43 5.57 1.14 -0.24
CA ALA A 43 6.81 0.80 0.44
C ALA A 43 8.01 1.57 -0.12
N GLU A 44 8.08 1.78 -1.44
CA GLU A 44 9.12 2.59 -2.07
C GLU A 44 9.01 4.07 -1.67
N GLU A 45 7.79 4.62 -1.62
CA GLU A 45 7.58 5.98 -1.10
C GLU A 45 7.96 6.09 0.38
N LEU A 46 7.57 5.15 1.25
CA LEU A 46 7.98 5.18 2.66
C LEU A 46 9.51 5.09 2.84
N ARG A 47 10.19 4.33 1.97
CA ARG A 47 11.67 4.27 1.96
C ARG A 47 12.29 5.57 1.47
N SER A 48 11.64 6.33 0.58
CA SER A 48 12.18 7.64 0.18
C SER A 48 12.24 8.62 1.35
N TYR A 49 11.46 8.42 2.41
CA TYR A 49 11.53 9.18 3.66
C TYR A 49 12.55 8.66 4.68
N GLU A 50 13.42 7.71 4.33
CA GLU A 50 14.46 7.18 5.25
C GLU A 50 15.45 8.26 5.70
N TYR A 51 15.68 9.29 4.88
CA TYR A 51 16.50 10.44 5.28
C TYR A 51 15.98 11.14 6.55
N VAL A 52 14.68 11.05 6.85
CA VAL A 52 14.10 11.62 8.08
C VAL A 52 14.64 10.87 9.30
N ASP A 53 14.75 9.54 9.22
CA ASP A 53 15.34 8.70 10.27
C ASP A 53 16.81 9.06 10.50
N ASP A 54 17.59 9.22 9.42
CA ASP A 54 19.00 9.58 9.48
C ASP A 54 19.21 10.95 10.15
N VAL A 55 18.41 11.94 9.76
CA VAL A 55 18.52 13.29 10.34
C VAL A 55 18.12 13.30 11.81
N VAL A 56 17.15 12.47 12.22
CA VAL A 56 16.78 12.29 13.64
C VAL A 56 17.93 11.65 14.41
N ALA A 57 18.55 10.60 13.87
CA ALA A 57 19.67 9.92 14.50
C ALA A 57 20.88 10.85 14.73
N GLU A 58 21.08 11.85 13.85
CA GLU A 58 22.10 12.89 13.98
C GLU A 58 21.69 14.05 14.91
N GLY A 59 20.47 14.08 15.44
CA GLY A 59 19.93 15.20 16.21
C GLY A 59 19.68 16.46 15.38
N GLY A 60 19.60 16.35 14.06
CA GLY A 60 19.52 17.45 13.09
C GLY A 60 18.11 17.97 12.81
N TYR A 61 17.22 17.99 13.80
CA TYR A 61 15.76 18.24 13.65
C TYR A 61 15.41 19.52 12.86
N GLU A 62 16.25 20.56 12.92
CA GLU A 62 16.08 21.83 12.19
C GLU A 62 16.15 21.66 10.67
N ARG A 63 16.89 20.66 10.17
CA ARG A 63 17.06 20.40 8.72
C ARG A 63 15.83 19.76 8.07
N ILE A 64 14.93 19.17 8.86
CA ILE A 64 13.81 18.36 8.37
C ILE A 64 12.69 19.24 7.79
N THR A 65 12.44 20.42 8.37
CA THR A 65 11.37 21.32 7.91
C THR A 65 11.61 21.99 6.57
N ALA A 66 12.83 21.94 6.03
CA ALA A 66 13.17 22.57 4.75
C ALA A 66 12.97 21.65 3.53
N ARG A 67 12.79 20.34 3.73
CA ARG A 67 12.79 19.32 2.66
C ARG A 67 11.88 18.14 2.98
N VAL A 68 10.62 18.39 3.31
CA VAL A 68 9.63 17.31 3.30
C VAL A 68 9.15 17.14 1.86
N GLU A 69 9.48 16.01 1.23
CA GLU A 69 8.95 15.69 -0.10
C GLU A 69 7.45 15.40 0.00
N ARG A 70 6.67 15.83 -1.01
CA ARG A 70 5.23 15.58 -1.03
C ARG A 70 4.93 14.10 -1.35
N PRO A 71 3.88 13.52 -0.75
CA PRO A 71 3.55 12.11 -0.93
C PRO A 71 2.81 11.86 -2.25
N VAL A 72 3.56 11.55 -3.31
CA VAL A 72 3.06 11.43 -4.69
C VAL A 72 2.16 10.20 -4.87
N ILE A 73 2.55 9.04 -4.33
CA ILE A 73 1.81 7.79 -4.43
C ILE A 73 0.51 7.87 -3.63
N TYR A 74 0.55 8.44 -2.42
CA TYR A 74 -0.67 8.65 -1.63
C TYR A 74 -1.69 9.53 -2.36
N GLU A 75 -1.25 10.64 -2.95
CA GLU A 75 -2.14 11.54 -3.68
C GLU A 75 -2.66 10.93 -4.99
N SER A 76 -1.82 10.18 -5.72
CA SER A 76 -2.17 9.61 -7.03
C SER A 76 -2.95 8.29 -6.95
N ALA A 77 -2.79 7.52 -5.87
CA ALA A 77 -3.40 6.19 -5.70
C ALA A 77 -4.60 6.18 -4.75
N ALA A 78 -5.17 7.34 -4.41
CA ALA A 78 -6.31 7.44 -3.50
C ALA A 78 -7.52 6.56 -3.90
N GLY A 79 -7.74 6.38 -5.22
CA GLY A 79 -8.79 5.52 -5.76
C GLY A 79 -8.55 4.01 -5.58
N ASP A 80 -7.29 3.61 -5.41
CA ASP A 80 -6.88 2.20 -5.30
C ASP A 80 -6.64 1.76 -3.85
N LEU A 81 -6.75 2.67 -2.88
CA LEU A 81 -6.59 2.36 -1.44
C LEU A 81 -7.52 1.24 -0.96
N GLY A 82 -8.68 1.07 -1.60
CA GLY A 82 -9.62 -0.03 -1.30
C GLY A 82 -9.06 -1.44 -1.54
N LEU A 83 -7.92 -1.57 -2.22
CA LEU A 83 -7.21 -2.83 -2.40
C LEU A 83 -6.37 -3.24 -1.17
N LEU A 84 -6.16 -2.32 -0.24
CA LEU A 84 -5.40 -2.55 0.99
C LEU A 84 -6.34 -2.92 2.15
N THR A 85 -5.81 -3.62 3.15
CA THR A 85 -6.53 -3.91 4.39
C THR A 85 -6.71 -2.63 5.22
N GLU A 86 -7.74 -2.61 6.07
CA GLU A 86 -7.99 -1.49 6.98
C GLU A 86 -6.76 -1.15 7.85
N ARG A 87 -6.02 -2.18 8.28
CA ARG A 87 -4.77 -2.02 9.04
C ARG A 87 -3.70 -1.30 8.21
N GLU A 88 -3.52 -1.68 6.95
CA GLU A 88 -2.54 -1.03 6.05
C GLU A 88 -2.93 0.43 5.82
N ILE A 89 -4.20 0.69 5.50
CA ILE A 89 -4.72 2.06 5.29
C ILE A 89 -4.52 2.89 6.55
N GLY A 90 -4.89 2.38 7.73
CA GLY A 90 -4.75 3.10 8.99
C GLY A 90 -3.29 3.49 9.29
N ARG A 91 -2.32 2.63 8.97
CA ARG A 91 -0.90 2.94 9.16
C ARG A 91 -0.39 3.97 8.16
N LEU A 92 -0.79 3.87 6.88
CA LEU A 92 -0.45 4.86 5.86
C LEU A 92 -1.02 6.23 6.20
N VAL A 93 -2.31 6.31 6.52
CA VAL A 93 -2.98 7.57 6.90
C VAL A 93 -2.32 8.18 8.13
N ALA A 94 -1.98 7.38 9.13
CA ALA A 94 -1.31 7.87 10.33
C ALA A 94 0.06 8.50 10.00
N PHE A 95 0.84 7.87 9.11
CA PHE A 95 2.11 8.42 8.63
C PHE A 95 1.91 9.72 7.84
N TYR A 96 1.10 9.73 6.78
CA TYR A 96 0.93 10.93 5.94
C TYR A 96 0.27 12.09 6.68
N SER A 97 -0.63 11.81 7.63
CA SER A 97 -1.16 12.83 8.52
C SER A 97 -0.02 13.45 9.33
N ALA A 98 0.79 12.63 10.01
CA ALA A 98 1.93 13.13 10.79
C ALA A 98 2.97 13.87 9.92
N LEU A 99 3.17 13.44 8.67
CA LEU A 99 4.04 14.11 7.71
C LEU A 99 3.52 15.51 7.34
N SER A 100 2.22 15.65 7.06
CA SER A 100 1.62 16.96 6.75
C SER A 100 1.73 17.97 7.90
N TRP A 101 1.76 17.48 9.15
CA TRP A 101 1.99 18.33 10.32
C TRP A 101 3.41 18.92 10.34
N LEU A 102 4.40 18.27 9.73
CA LEU A 102 5.76 18.80 9.66
C LEU A 102 5.87 20.05 8.78
N GLU A 103 5.02 20.20 7.77
CA GLU A 103 5.02 21.39 6.88
C GLU A 103 4.58 22.68 7.61
N GLY A 104 3.89 22.56 8.75
CA GLY A 104 3.31 23.70 9.48
C GLY A 104 3.98 24.07 10.80
N LEU A 105 5.10 23.44 11.17
CA LEU A 105 5.72 23.65 12.49
C LEU A 105 6.71 24.83 12.50
N GLU A 106 6.38 25.86 13.27
CA GLU A 106 7.24 27.03 13.49
C GLU A 106 8.31 26.80 14.58
N ASP A 107 8.00 26.06 15.65
CA ASP A 107 8.89 25.91 16.83
C ASP A 107 9.75 24.61 16.80
N PRO A 108 11.09 24.69 16.96
CA PRO A 108 11.99 23.54 17.00
C PRO A 108 11.89 22.59 18.21
N GLU A 109 11.40 23.00 19.38
CA GLU A 109 11.26 22.06 20.52
C GLU A 109 10.08 21.10 20.34
N ASP A 110 8.94 21.60 19.86
CA ASP A 110 7.76 20.79 19.51
C ASP A 110 8.01 19.87 18.29
N LYS A 111 9.06 20.16 17.51
CA LYS A 111 9.45 19.34 16.34
C LYS A 111 10.03 18.00 16.76
N LYS A 112 10.73 17.89 17.89
CA LYS A 112 11.43 16.65 18.24
C LYS A 112 10.49 15.46 18.42
N GLU A 113 9.54 15.57 19.33
CA GLU A 113 8.56 14.51 19.61
C GLU A 113 7.72 14.21 18.36
N ARG A 114 7.39 15.23 17.56
CA ARG A 114 6.61 15.06 16.34
C ARG A 114 7.36 14.37 15.22
N ILE A 115 8.61 14.74 15.00
CA ILE A 115 9.48 14.09 14.01
C ILE A 115 9.74 12.64 14.42
N GLU A 116 10.03 12.37 15.69
CA GLU A 116 10.19 10.99 16.20
C GLU A 116 8.89 10.18 15.96
N SER A 117 7.74 10.80 16.20
CA SER A 117 6.45 10.18 15.93
C SER A 117 6.15 10.00 14.43
N VAL A 118 6.80 10.72 13.52
CA VAL A 118 6.74 10.50 12.07
C VAL A 118 7.59 9.28 11.69
N VAL A 119 8.80 9.18 12.24
CA VAL A 119 9.70 8.03 12.05
C VAL A 119 9.03 6.73 12.51
N GLU A 120 8.46 6.71 13.72
CA GLU A 120 7.76 5.55 14.26
C GLU A 120 6.60 5.10 13.35
N LYS A 121 5.81 6.07 12.84
CA LYS A 121 4.68 5.76 11.96
C LYS A 121 5.13 5.30 10.57
N ARG A 122 6.22 5.85 10.05
CA ARG A 122 6.85 5.41 8.80
C ARG A 122 7.27 3.95 8.90
N GLN A 123 8.02 3.60 9.94
CA GLN A 123 8.50 2.24 10.18
C GLN A 123 7.34 1.27 10.37
N ALA A 124 6.34 1.62 11.18
CA ALA A 124 5.16 0.79 11.40
C ALA A 124 4.32 0.58 10.12
N ALA A 125 4.22 1.59 9.24
CA ALA A 125 3.56 1.47 7.95
C ALA A 125 4.35 0.56 7.00
N LEU A 126 5.67 0.75 6.92
CA LEU A 126 6.54 -0.05 6.06
C LEU A 126 6.53 -1.53 6.47
N GLU A 127 6.68 -1.82 7.75
CA GLU A 127 6.63 -3.19 8.29
C GLU A 127 5.30 -3.86 7.97
N THR A 128 4.18 -3.12 8.09
CA THR A 128 2.85 -3.64 7.81
C THR A 128 2.72 -4.06 6.34
N LEU A 129 3.22 -3.24 5.40
CA LEU A 129 3.17 -3.54 3.97
C LEU A 129 4.09 -4.70 3.57
N GLU A 130 5.30 -4.75 4.10
CA GLU A 130 6.28 -5.82 3.80
C GLU A 130 5.85 -7.17 4.38
N SER A 131 5.29 -7.17 5.60
CA SER A 131 4.72 -8.36 6.21
C SER A 131 3.53 -8.89 5.43
N ALA A 132 2.69 -8.01 4.88
CA ALA A 132 1.54 -8.38 4.06
C ALA A 132 1.98 -8.97 2.70
N ASP A 133 2.97 -8.38 2.03
CA ASP A 133 3.51 -8.93 0.77
C ASP A 133 4.13 -10.32 0.97
N THR A 134 4.80 -10.55 2.10
CA THR A 134 5.43 -11.84 2.41
C THR A 134 4.39 -12.95 2.67
N ARG A 135 3.24 -12.64 3.28
CA ARG A 135 2.15 -13.62 3.50
C ARG A 135 1.43 -14.04 2.22
N ASP A 136 1.46 -13.19 1.19
CA ASP A 136 0.80 -13.46 -0.08
C ASP A 136 1.70 -14.21 -1.08
N ARG A 137 2.98 -14.51 -0.76
CA ARG A 137 3.88 -15.35 -1.56
C ARG A 137 3.72 -16.83 -1.21
#